data_AF-A0A6A4ZAQ4-F1
#
_entry.id   AF-A0A6A4ZAQ4-F1
#
_cell.length_a   1.000
_cell.length_b   1.000
_cell.length_c   1.000
_cell.angle_alpha   90.00
_cell.angle_beta   90.00
_cell.angle_gamma   90.00
#
_symmetry.space_group_name_H-M   'P 1'
#
loop_
_entity.id
_entity.type
_entity.pdbx_description
1 polymer ?
#
loop_
_entity_poly.entity_id
_entity_poly.type
_entity_poly.pdbx_seq_one_letter_code
_entity_poly.pdbx_strand_id
1 'polypeptide(L)'
;MWRRRIMMRMYTYILLLLLLRWVCVDAAAEQQESVVAVCVAWNGVACPFTNTTNPLTKLFNRETQTLCKAAVSITVKQIDWQSYHSTGKGLIRSVKINQNELLTSFVYPSDAYLQANYPHCDDWFDVLPPHDNSLLPGRGTQRSILPYITGDAVEFNIEFEWTGDHSQQPVCSFGGVSYVGMARMDLFYEVQDDKRKASFLFVSIVVTSLVLVCPGWNGTSKTWCHGHGQCDCAGMDGANRTCSCQPGYAPPTCEGCLANTFGPTCSTSCAACYNGGLCMAGINGTGDCACPAGFDPDTRCATCLPSHYGPQCLPCRECHFPHGNCNDGIQGNGLCSCAVGYNASVDCADCMDSFFGPTCAPCKSCHAQGVCNHGLAGDGACLCREGFDADTRCTNCSTNYFGANCTRCASCHGRGYCNDTLVGDGQCVCDVGYTPASRCVLCDDGWDFNPTTMSCQCAPNHYGPSCRSCPICAPHGRCNAGNDGTLSSSYHPSPHRASGDGRCICDPGWSDSTNCVTCMSGYFGLDCALCRKCGNGRCDDSSRGTGQCICSRGYSTESDCYNCAQGFFGANCTACPQDCGHGTCSSGMLGSG
;
A
#
# COMPACT_ATOMS: atom_id res chain seq x y z
N MET A 1 74.68 -74.74 -25.70
CA MET A 1 73.82 -73.53 -25.84
C MET A 1 72.46 -73.78 -26.52
N TRP A 2 72.21 -74.91 -27.18
CA TRP A 2 70.93 -75.20 -27.85
C TRP A 2 69.77 -75.61 -26.92
N ARG A 3 70.03 -76.39 -25.85
CA ARG A 3 68.97 -76.86 -24.91
C ARG A 3 68.31 -75.75 -24.07
N ARG A 4 69.03 -74.68 -23.72
CA ARG A 4 68.46 -73.54 -22.96
C ARG A 4 67.53 -72.65 -23.80
N ARG A 5 67.74 -72.56 -25.12
CA ARG A 5 66.89 -71.76 -26.03
C ARG A 5 65.55 -72.41 -26.32
N ILE A 6 65.47 -73.75 -26.28
CA ILE A 6 64.23 -74.50 -26.50
C ILE A 6 63.34 -74.47 -25.25
N MET A 7 63.92 -74.61 -24.04
CA MET A 7 63.18 -74.49 -22.78
C MET A 7 62.61 -73.09 -22.54
N MET A 8 63.34 -72.01 -22.89
CA MET A 8 62.80 -70.65 -22.82
C MET A 8 61.66 -70.41 -23.80
N ARG A 9 61.74 -70.96 -25.03
CA ARG A 9 60.66 -70.86 -26.02
C ARG A 9 59.41 -71.64 -25.62
N MET A 10 59.56 -72.84 -25.01
CA MET A 10 58.43 -73.58 -24.45
C MET A 10 57.80 -72.85 -23.25
N TYR A 11 58.60 -72.28 -22.35
CA TYR A 11 58.06 -71.52 -21.21
C TYR A 11 57.32 -70.27 -21.67
N THR A 12 57.83 -69.53 -22.67
CA THR A 12 57.09 -68.40 -23.25
C THR A 12 55.83 -68.82 -23.97
N TYR A 13 55.80 -69.97 -24.66
CA TYR A 13 54.57 -70.47 -25.30
C TYR A 13 53.54 -70.96 -24.28
N ILE A 14 53.97 -71.59 -23.19
CA ILE A 14 53.09 -72.03 -22.09
C ILE A 14 52.59 -70.81 -21.29
N LEU A 15 53.41 -69.78 -21.09
CA LEU A 15 52.98 -68.51 -20.49
C LEU A 15 52.01 -67.75 -21.41
N LEU A 16 52.25 -67.76 -22.73
CA LEU A 16 51.34 -67.16 -23.72
C LEU A 16 50.01 -67.90 -23.78
N LEU A 17 50.01 -69.25 -23.71
CA LEU A 17 48.81 -70.09 -23.67
C LEU A 17 48.05 -69.97 -22.33
N LEU A 18 48.76 -69.75 -21.22
CA LEU A 18 48.16 -69.46 -19.91
C LEU A 18 47.63 -68.01 -19.83
N LEU A 19 48.26 -67.04 -20.48
CA LEU A 19 47.77 -65.66 -20.61
C LEU A 19 46.60 -65.56 -21.60
N LEU A 20 46.60 -66.34 -22.69
CA LEU A 20 45.47 -66.47 -23.62
C LEU A 20 44.26 -67.17 -22.99
N ARG A 21 44.45 -67.99 -21.95
CA ARG A 21 43.34 -68.52 -21.13
C ARG A 21 42.70 -67.50 -20.19
N TRP A 22 43.33 -66.34 -19.98
CA TRP A 22 42.88 -65.30 -19.05
C TRP A 22 42.41 -64.02 -19.74
N VAL A 23 42.28 -64.05 -21.07
CA VAL A 23 41.64 -62.99 -21.87
C VAL A 23 40.57 -63.63 -22.74
N CYS A 24 39.60 -64.30 -22.12
CA CYS A 24 38.25 -64.31 -22.70
C CYS A 24 37.61 -62.99 -22.27
N VAL A 25 37.66 -62.02 -23.18
CA VAL A 25 36.59 -61.03 -23.26
C VAL A 25 35.34 -61.87 -23.48
N ASP A 26 34.45 -61.92 -22.49
CA ASP A 26 33.08 -62.34 -22.74
C ASP A 26 32.48 -61.25 -23.63
N ALA A 27 32.76 -61.34 -24.93
CA ALA A 27 31.90 -60.75 -25.93
C ALA A 27 30.50 -61.29 -25.64
N ALA A 28 29.48 -60.44 -25.69
CA ALA A 28 28.09 -60.84 -25.55
C ALA A 28 27.80 -61.89 -26.63
N ALA A 29 27.99 -63.15 -26.29
CA ALA A 29 27.87 -64.26 -27.18
C ALA A 29 26.44 -64.73 -27.06
N GLU A 30 25.70 -64.68 -28.15
CA GLU A 30 24.39 -65.32 -28.26
C GLU A 30 24.55 -66.81 -27.90
N GLN A 31 23.94 -67.20 -26.79
CA GLN A 31 23.93 -68.57 -26.29
C GLN A 31 22.78 -69.33 -26.95
N GLN A 32 22.99 -70.61 -27.24
CA GLN A 32 22.00 -71.47 -27.88
C GLN A 32 21.81 -72.74 -27.05
N GLU A 33 20.57 -73.01 -26.65
CA GLU A 33 20.16 -74.23 -25.97
C GLU A 33 19.03 -74.91 -26.75
N SER A 34 19.05 -76.25 -26.81
CA SER A 34 18.06 -77.03 -27.58
C SER A 34 17.28 -77.96 -26.66
N VAL A 35 15.95 -77.90 -26.75
CA VAL A 35 15.02 -78.78 -26.04
C VAL A 35 14.33 -79.68 -27.06
N VAL A 36 14.34 -81.00 -26.79
CA VAL A 36 13.66 -81.98 -27.64
C VAL A 36 12.54 -82.64 -26.84
N ALA A 37 11.38 -82.76 -27.47
CA ALA A 37 10.21 -83.44 -26.97
C ALA A 37 9.84 -84.56 -27.96
N VAL A 38 9.63 -85.77 -27.44
CA VAL A 38 9.29 -86.93 -28.27
C VAL A 38 7.98 -87.54 -27.79
N CYS A 39 7.19 -88.03 -28.74
CA CYS A 39 5.99 -88.79 -28.48
C CYS A 39 6.12 -90.14 -29.18
N VAL A 40 6.05 -91.22 -28.40
CA VAL A 40 6.34 -92.57 -28.85
C VAL A 40 5.08 -93.36 -29.28
N ALA A 41 3.90 -92.91 -28.87
CA ALA A 41 2.61 -93.52 -29.20
C ALA A 41 1.47 -92.49 -29.11
N TRP A 42 0.43 -92.67 -29.92
CA TRP A 42 -0.82 -91.91 -29.81
C TRP A 42 -1.64 -92.35 -28.58
N ASN A 43 -2.33 -91.40 -27.95
CA ASN A 43 -3.33 -91.65 -26.90
C ASN A 43 -4.68 -91.09 -27.36
N GLY A 44 -5.46 -91.92 -28.06
CA GLY A 44 -6.64 -91.45 -28.78
C GLY A 44 -6.23 -90.49 -29.90
N VAL A 45 -6.79 -89.29 -29.92
CA VAL A 45 -6.46 -88.24 -30.90
C VAL A 45 -5.29 -87.36 -30.50
N ALA A 46 -4.76 -87.48 -29.27
CA ALA A 46 -3.70 -86.63 -28.77
C ALA A 46 -2.40 -87.42 -28.59
N CYS A 47 -1.28 -86.71 -28.64
CA CYS A 47 0.05 -87.30 -28.53
C CYS A 47 0.76 -86.68 -27.31
N PRO A 48 0.84 -87.40 -26.19
CA PRO A 48 1.45 -86.89 -24.97
C PRO A 48 2.96 -86.85 -25.15
N PHE A 49 3.52 -85.65 -25.32
CA PHE A 49 4.95 -85.47 -25.39
C PHE A 49 5.60 -85.72 -24.03
N THR A 50 6.61 -86.57 -24.03
CA THR A 50 7.52 -86.68 -22.89
C THR A 50 8.73 -85.81 -23.18
N ASN A 51 8.87 -84.74 -22.40
CA ASN A 51 10.06 -83.90 -22.45
C ASN A 51 11.25 -84.73 -21.96
N THR A 52 12.20 -85.03 -22.85
CA THR A 52 13.45 -85.70 -22.46
C THR A 52 14.39 -84.76 -21.72
N THR A 53 14.18 -83.45 -21.87
CA THR A 53 14.90 -82.36 -21.20
C THR A 53 13.88 -81.34 -20.71
N ASN A 54 13.36 -81.54 -19.49
CA ASN A 54 12.39 -80.66 -18.85
C ASN A 54 13.12 -79.58 -18.02
N PRO A 55 12.45 -78.45 -17.72
CA PRO A 55 12.74 -77.09 -18.19
C PRO A 55 14.22 -76.66 -18.13
N LEU A 56 14.60 -75.75 -19.04
CA LEU A 56 15.85 -75.01 -18.90
C LEU A 56 15.74 -74.18 -17.63
N THR A 57 16.41 -74.63 -16.57
CA THR A 57 16.41 -73.99 -15.25
C THR A 57 17.73 -73.27 -15.07
N LYS A 58 17.67 -71.98 -14.67
CA LYS A 58 18.82 -71.08 -14.49
C LYS A 58 19.48 -70.60 -15.79
N LEU A 59 18.69 -70.07 -16.72
CA LEU A 59 19.19 -69.42 -17.95
C LEU A 59 20.17 -68.28 -17.68
N PHE A 60 19.93 -67.52 -16.60
CA PHE A 60 20.78 -66.42 -16.17
C PHE A 60 20.59 -66.17 -14.68
N ASN A 61 21.58 -65.55 -14.05
CA ASN A 61 21.45 -65.13 -12.65
C ASN A 61 20.83 -63.73 -12.57
N ARG A 62 19.55 -63.66 -12.22
CA ARG A 62 18.77 -62.42 -12.09
C ARG A 62 19.35 -61.39 -11.11
N GLU A 63 20.18 -61.79 -10.17
CA GLU A 63 20.84 -60.85 -9.25
C GLU A 63 22.05 -60.15 -9.88
N THR A 64 22.60 -60.72 -10.95
CA THR A 64 23.91 -60.32 -11.47
C THR A 64 23.98 -60.21 -12.99
N GLN A 65 22.89 -60.46 -13.69
CA GLN A 65 22.79 -60.51 -15.14
C GLN A 65 21.41 -60.03 -15.60
N THR A 66 21.39 -59.27 -16.70
CA THR A 66 20.18 -58.87 -17.41
C THR A 66 20.01 -59.69 -18.69
N LEU A 67 18.83 -60.28 -18.90
CA LEU A 67 18.47 -60.96 -20.15
C LEU A 67 18.09 -59.92 -21.22
N CYS A 68 18.86 -59.85 -22.31
CA CYS A 68 18.76 -58.81 -23.34
C CYS A 68 18.14 -59.27 -24.66
N LYS A 69 18.31 -60.55 -24.98
CA LYS A 69 17.68 -61.19 -26.14
C LYS A 69 17.16 -62.55 -25.70
N ALA A 70 15.98 -62.93 -26.18
CA ALA A 70 15.49 -64.29 -26.05
C ALA A 70 14.54 -64.57 -27.21
N ALA A 71 14.86 -65.55 -28.04
CA ALA A 71 14.08 -65.93 -29.19
C ALA A 71 14.10 -67.45 -29.37
N VAL A 72 13.02 -68.00 -29.94
CA VAL A 72 12.92 -69.44 -30.19
C VAL A 72 12.70 -69.71 -31.67
N SER A 73 13.26 -70.82 -32.15
CA SER A 73 12.80 -71.50 -33.36
C SER A 73 12.26 -72.87 -32.98
N ILE A 74 11.12 -73.25 -33.58
CA ILE A 74 10.43 -74.48 -33.22
C ILE A 74 10.24 -75.30 -34.49
N THR A 75 10.80 -76.49 -34.48
CA THR A 75 10.73 -77.43 -35.59
C THR A 75 10.10 -78.73 -35.14
N VAL A 76 9.35 -79.37 -36.03
CA VAL A 76 8.74 -80.67 -35.78
C VAL A 76 9.13 -81.66 -36.85
N LYS A 77 9.19 -82.92 -36.43
CA LYS A 77 9.53 -84.07 -37.25
C LYS A 77 8.42 -85.09 -37.14
N GLN A 78 7.98 -85.56 -38.31
CA GLN A 78 6.87 -86.49 -38.49
C GLN A 78 5.61 -86.12 -37.71
N ILE A 79 4.59 -85.68 -38.42
CA ILE A 79 3.20 -85.82 -37.99
C ILE A 79 2.61 -86.66 -39.10
N ASP A 80 2.04 -87.83 -38.82
CA ASP A 80 1.64 -88.78 -39.87
C ASP A 80 0.81 -88.06 -40.98
N TRP A 81 1.35 -88.03 -42.20
CA TRP A 81 0.85 -87.16 -43.26
C TRP A 81 0.03 -87.99 -44.22
N GLN A 82 -1.26 -88.17 -43.92
CA GLN A 82 -2.28 -88.64 -44.87
C GLN A 82 -1.84 -89.81 -45.77
N SER A 83 -1.98 -91.06 -45.32
CA SER A 83 -1.86 -92.19 -46.26
C SER A 83 -2.97 -92.11 -47.31
N TYR A 84 -2.70 -92.52 -48.55
CA TYR A 84 -3.69 -92.61 -49.64
C TYR A 84 -4.97 -93.40 -49.27
N HIS A 85 -4.91 -94.21 -48.20
CA HIS A 85 -6.02 -95.02 -47.69
C HIS A 85 -6.64 -94.52 -46.38
N SER A 86 -6.11 -93.45 -45.77
CA SER A 86 -6.55 -92.93 -44.46
C SER A 86 -6.88 -91.44 -44.55
N THR A 87 -8.08 -91.05 -44.14
CA THR A 87 -8.58 -89.66 -44.13
C THR A 87 -7.95 -88.78 -43.03
N GLY A 88 -6.92 -89.28 -42.36
CA GLY A 88 -6.27 -88.65 -41.22
C GLY A 88 -5.36 -87.47 -41.58
N LYS A 89 -5.46 -86.36 -40.83
CA LYS A 89 -4.54 -85.22 -40.89
C LYS A 89 -4.06 -84.87 -39.48
N GLY A 90 -2.75 -84.82 -39.28
CA GLY A 90 -2.17 -84.32 -38.05
C GLY A 90 -2.03 -82.81 -38.04
N LEU A 91 -2.19 -82.20 -36.87
CA LEU A 91 -2.06 -80.76 -36.65
C LEU A 91 -1.35 -80.46 -35.35
N ILE A 92 -0.72 -79.28 -35.31
CA ILE A 92 -0.19 -78.69 -34.09
C ILE A 92 -1.25 -77.73 -33.55
N ARG A 93 -1.82 -78.08 -32.40
CA ARG A 93 -2.92 -77.35 -31.78
C ARG A 93 -2.42 -76.13 -30.99
N SER A 94 -1.34 -76.31 -30.25
CA SER A 94 -0.85 -75.33 -29.29
C SER A 94 0.67 -75.48 -29.12
N VAL A 95 1.35 -74.35 -29.00
CA VAL A 95 2.77 -74.25 -28.67
C VAL A 95 2.91 -73.16 -27.61
N LYS A 96 3.17 -73.56 -26.38
CA LYS A 96 3.24 -72.66 -25.24
C LYS A 96 4.66 -72.53 -24.72
N ILE A 97 5.07 -71.29 -24.47
CA ILE A 97 6.29 -70.94 -23.74
C ILE A 97 5.90 -70.28 -22.43
N ASN A 98 6.32 -70.86 -21.29
CA ASN A 98 5.90 -70.40 -19.97
C ASN A 98 4.37 -70.17 -19.89
N GLN A 99 3.60 -71.14 -20.44
CA GLN A 99 2.13 -71.12 -20.53
C GLN A 99 1.52 -70.08 -21.50
N ASN A 100 2.32 -69.25 -22.17
CA ASN A 100 1.85 -68.30 -23.18
C ASN A 100 1.81 -68.95 -24.57
N GLU A 101 0.65 -68.88 -25.22
CA GLU A 101 0.44 -69.42 -26.58
C GLU A 101 1.25 -68.62 -27.62
N LEU A 102 2.08 -69.32 -28.38
CA LEU A 102 2.81 -68.74 -29.51
C LEU A 102 2.03 -68.86 -30.81
N LEU A 103 1.17 -69.85 -31.00
CA LEU A 103 0.44 -69.97 -32.25
C LEU A 103 -0.73 -68.98 -32.33
N THR A 104 -0.89 -68.34 -33.49
CA THR A 104 -2.09 -67.53 -33.80
C THR A 104 -3.19 -68.34 -34.48
N SER A 105 -2.86 -69.52 -35.01
CA SER A 105 -3.76 -70.44 -35.70
C SER A 105 -3.19 -71.87 -35.65
N PHE A 106 -4.03 -72.88 -35.90
CA PHE A 106 -3.57 -74.26 -36.04
C PHE A 106 -2.59 -74.40 -37.21
N VAL A 107 -1.54 -75.17 -37.00
CA VAL A 107 -0.49 -75.38 -38.01
C VAL A 107 -0.59 -76.79 -38.53
N TYR A 108 -0.69 -76.92 -39.85
CA TYR A 108 -0.77 -78.19 -40.57
C TYR A 108 0.49 -78.40 -41.40
N PRO A 109 1.53 -79.03 -40.85
CA PRO A 109 2.75 -79.19 -41.63
C PRO A 109 2.65 -80.03 -42.92
N SER A 110 1.52 -80.68 -43.21
CA SER A 110 1.22 -81.34 -44.49
C SER A 110 1.15 -80.33 -45.62
N ASP A 111 0.69 -79.12 -45.31
CA ASP A 111 0.49 -78.05 -46.29
C ASP A 111 1.84 -77.59 -46.88
N ALA A 112 2.97 -77.95 -46.26
CA ALA A 112 4.31 -77.68 -46.75
C ALA A 112 4.75 -78.59 -47.91
N TYR A 113 4.09 -79.74 -48.10
CA TYR A 113 4.50 -80.74 -49.08
C TYR A 113 3.57 -80.70 -50.31
N LEU A 114 4.17 -80.61 -51.50
CA LEU A 114 3.44 -80.53 -52.76
C LEU A 114 2.99 -81.90 -53.30
N GLN A 115 3.52 -83.01 -52.75
CA GLN A 115 3.29 -84.36 -53.24
C GLN A 115 2.74 -85.28 -52.13
N ALA A 116 1.68 -86.03 -52.43
CA ALA A 116 1.16 -87.08 -51.57
C ALA A 116 2.13 -88.29 -51.52
N ASN A 117 2.32 -88.89 -50.34
CA ASN A 117 3.18 -90.07 -50.08
C ASN A 117 4.70 -89.87 -50.26
N TYR A 118 5.26 -88.70 -49.95
CA TYR A 118 6.71 -88.51 -49.95
C TYR A 118 7.35 -89.25 -48.73
N PRO A 119 8.58 -89.80 -48.81
CA PRO A 119 9.17 -90.51 -47.66
C PRO A 119 9.65 -89.51 -46.58
N HIS A 120 8.86 -89.34 -45.52
CA HIS A 120 8.90 -88.18 -44.62
C HIS A 120 9.69 -88.32 -43.29
N CYS A 121 10.44 -89.40 -43.06
CA CYS A 121 11.05 -89.63 -41.74
C CYS A 121 12.20 -88.66 -41.39
N ASP A 122 12.84 -88.04 -42.40
CA ASP A 122 14.08 -87.30 -42.23
C ASP A 122 13.94 -85.77 -42.23
N ASP A 123 12.79 -85.23 -42.68
CA ASP A 123 12.57 -83.79 -42.84
C ASP A 123 12.03 -83.13 -41.56
N TRP A 124 12.51 -81.92 -41.28
CA TRP A 124 12.00 -81.03 -40.25
C TRP A 124 11.09 -79.96 -40.86
N PHE A 125 10.04 -79.59 -40.14
CA PHE A 125 9.15 -78.50 -40.52
C PHE A 125 9.16 -77.37 -39.48
N ASP A 126 9.25 -76.13 -39.95
CA ASP A 126 9.19 -74.93 -39.13
C ASP A 126 7.75 -74.58 -38.71
N VAL A 127 7.47 -74.68 -37.42
CA VAL A 127 6.15 -74.44 -36.82
C VAL A 127 5.80 -72.95 -36.82
N LEU A 128 6.81 -72.10 -36.71
CA LEU A 128 6.64 -70.64 -36.74
C LEU A 128 6.81 -70.16 -38.19
N PRO A 129 6.00 -69.19 -38.67
CA PRO A 129 6.14 -68.64 -40.01
C PRO A 129 7.54 -68.02 -40.21
N PRO A 130 8.13 -68.09 -41.43
CA PRO A 130 7.59 -68.73 -42.61
C PRO A 130 7.66 -70.26 -42.48
N HIS A 131 6.58 -70.92 -42.86
CA HIS A 131 6.47 -72.37 -42.83
C HIS A 131 7.28 -72.97 -43.97
N ASP A 132 8.39 -73.63 -43.65
CA ASP A 132 9.28 -74.27 -44.60
C ASP A 132 9.70 -75.66 -44.11
N ASN A 133 10.14 -76.51 -45.03
CA ASN A 133 10.68 -77.84 -44.72
C ASN A 133 12.18 -77.91 -45.03
N SER A 134 12.94 -78.59 -44.17
CA SER A 134 14.38 -78.66 -44.32
C SER A 134 14.99 -79.94 -43.74
N LEU A 135 16.17 -80.31 -44.27
CA LEU A 135 16.93 -81.48 -43.78
C LEU A 135 17.61 -81.23 -42.42
N LEU A 136 17.74 -79.97 -41.99
CA LEU A 136 18.42 -79.57 -40.76
C LEU A 136 17.49 -78.70 -39.90
N PRO A 137 17.32 -78.99 -38.60
CA PRO A 137 16.46 -78.18 -37.74
C PRO A 137 17.04 -76.77 -37.52
N GLY A 138 16.18 -75.80 -37.21
CA GLY A 138 16.59 -74.46 -36.77
C GLY A 138 16.93 -73.46 -37.87
N ARG A 139 16.40 -73.64 -39.10
CA ARG A 139 16.51 -72.65 -40.19
C ARG A 139 15.33 -71.68 -40.31
N GLY A 140 14.21 -71.95 -39.63
CA GLY A 140 13.08 -71.02 -39.57
C GLY A 140 13.42 -69.70 -38.88
N THR A 141 12.58 -68.68 -39.09
CA THR A 141 12.79 -67.38 -38.44
C THR A 141 12.53 -67.49 -36.93
N GLN A 142 13.45 -66.91 -36.17
CA GLN A 142 13.33 -66.84 -34.71
C GLN A 142 12.20 -65.90 -34.30
N ARG A 143 11.43 -66.28 -33.28
CA ARG A 143 10.44 -65.40 -32.67
C ARG A 143 10.89 -64.99 -31.28
N SER A 144 10.90 -63.68 -31.03
CA SER A 144 11.22 -63.17 -29.69
C SER A 144 10.21 -63.65 -28.67
N ILE A 145 10.72 -64.21 -27.57
CA ILE A 145 9.95 -64.63 -26.39
C ILE A 145 10.36 -63.85 -25.14
N LEU A 146 11.20 -62.81 -25.29
CA LEU A 146 11.66 -61.98 -24.18
C LEU A 146 10.52 -61.50 -23.26
N PRO A 147 9.33 -61.07 -23.77
CA PRO A 147 8.22 -60.66 -22.90
C PRO A 147 7.61 -61.80 -22.08
N TYR A 148 7.81 -63.06 -22.47
CA TYR A 148 7.25 -64.26 -21.82
C TYR A 148 8.18 -64.89 -20.78
N ILE A 149 9.39 -64.33 -20.61
CA ILE A 149 10.38 -64.80 -19.63
C ILE A 149 10.33 -63.87 -18.41
N THR A 150 9.64 -64.32 -17.35
CA THR A 150 9.47 -63.56 -16.09
C THR A 150 10.41 -64.04 -14.97
N GLY A 151 11.09 -65.17 -15.19
CA GLY A 151 12.04 -65.80 -14.27
C GLY A 151 13.30 -66.29 -14.97
N ASP A 152 14.04 -67.18 -14.31
CA ASP A 152 15.26 -67.80 -14.83
C ASP A 152 15.01 -69.17 -15.49
N ALA A 153 13.74 -69.52 -15.71
CA ALA A 153 13.34 -70.78 -16.32
C ALA A 153 12.47 -70.58 -17.56
N VAL A 154 12.64 -71.47 -18.53
CA VAL A 154 11.81 -71.57 -19.73
C VAL A 154 11.20 -72.97 -19.82
N GLU A 155 9.86 -73.01 -19.80
CA GLU A 155 9.05 -74.19 -20.00
C GLU A 155 8.53 -74.23 -21.43
N PHE A 156 8.75 -75.36 -22.11
CA PHE A 156 8.25 -75.64 -23.45
C PHE A 156 7.16 -76.72 -23.40
N ASN A 157 5.99 -76.39 -23.94
CA ASN A 157 4.87 -77.31 -24.08
C ASN A 157 4.32 -77.24 -25.51
N ILE A 158 4.08 -78.41 -26.10
CA ILE A 158 3.56 -78.54 -27.46
C ILE A 158 2.49 -79.62 -27.51
N GLU A 159 1.35 -79.29 -28.12
CA GLU A 159 0.19 -80.16 -28.21
C GLU A 159 -0.05 -80.58 -29.65
N PHE A 160 0.12 -81.88 -29.93
CA PHE A 160 -0.21 -82.47 -31.23
C PHE A 160 -1.56 -83.16 -31.14
N GLU A 161 -2.32 -83.06 -32.22
CA GLU A 161 -3.60 -83.72 -32.37
C GLU A 161 -3.74 -84.34 -33.76
N TRP A 162 -4.54 -85.41 -33.81
CA TRP A 162 -4.89 -86.14 -34.99
C TRP A 162 -6.38 -86.05 -35.29
N THR A 163 -6.73 -85.76 -36.56
CA THR A 163 -8.12 -85.84 -37.03
C THR A 163 -8.25 -86.94 -38.08
N GLY A 164 -8.93 -88.05 -37.77
CA GLY A 164 -9.21 -89.19 -38.68
C GLY A 164 -8.62 -90.52 -38.19
N ASP A 165 -8.56 -91.55 -39.05
CA ASP A 165 -7.94 -92.85 -38.70
C ASP A 165 -6.41 -92.78 -38.77
N HIS A 166 -5.69 -93.44 -37.84
CA HIS A 166 -4.22 -93.49 -37.80
C HIS A 166 -3.66 -94.83 -37.32
N SER A 167 -2.38 -95.07 -37.65
CA SER A 167 -1.59 -96.17 -37.07
C SER A 167 -1.34 -95.92 -35.58
N GLN A 168 -1.47 -96.97 -34.76
CA GLN A 168 -1.15 -96.92 -33.33
C GLN A 168 0.35 -97.09 -33.04
N GLN A 169 1.14 -97.57 -34.01
CA GLN A 169 2.57 -97.81 -33.85
C GLN A 169 3.41 -96.82 -34.68
N PRO A 170 4.59 -96.39 -34.18
CA PRO A 170 5.47 -95.45 -34.86
C PRO A 170 6.03 -96.04 -36.16
N VAL A 171 6.02 -95.23 -37.22
CA VAL A 171 6.42 -95.64 -38.58
C VAL A 171 7.87 -95.25 -38.90
N CYS A 172 8.50 -94.36 -38.12
CA CYS A 172 9.89 -93.95 -38.30
C CYS A 172 10.72 -94.11 -37.02
N SER A 173 12.04 -94.15 -37.20
CA SER A 173 13.01 -94.16 -36.11
C SER A 173 14.18 -93.22 -36.37
N PHE A 174 14.66 -92.52 -35.35
CA PHE A 174 15.82 -91.63 -35.40
C PHE A 174 16.73 -91.96 -34.21
N GLY A 175 18.03 -92.17 -34.47
CA GLY A 175 18.98 -92.51 -33.41
C GLY A 175 18.63 -93.77 -32.61
N GLY A 176 17.85 -94.70 -33.19
CA GLY A 176 17.39 -95.92 -32.53
C GLY A 176 16.11 -95.80 -31.70
N VAL A 177 15.46 -94.62 -31.67
CA VAL A 177 14.18 -94.41 -30.99
C VAL A 177 13.07 -94.28 -32.04
N SER A 178 12.02 -95.10 -31.91
CA SER A 178 10.82 -95.00 -32.74
C SER A 178 9.85 -93.97 -32.16
N TYR A 179 9.35 -93.05 -32.98
CA TYR A 179 8.44 -91.99 -32.55
C TYR A 179 7.27 -91.80 -33.52
N VAL A 180 6.18 -91.29 -32.97
CA VAL A 180 4.98 -90.86 -33.69
C VAL A 180 5.08 -89.37 -34.05
N GLY A 181 5.71 -88.58 -33.18
CA GLY A 181 6.04 -87.20 -33.44
C GLY A 181 7.21 -86.73 -32.59
N MET A 182 8.00 -85.82 -33.16
CA MET A 182 9.15 -85.21 -32.50
C MET A 182 9.08 -83.70 -32.67
N ALA A 183 9.41 -82.96 -31.63
CA ALA A 183 9.51 -81.51 -31.65
C ALA A 183 10.86 -81.08 -31.07
N ARG A 184 11.46 -80.05 -31.67
CA ARG A 184 12.69 -79.42 -31.20
C ARG A 184 12.48 -77.92 -31.11
N MET A 185 12.76 -77.36 -29.94
CA MET A 185 12.85 -75.92 -29.71
C MET A 185 14.32 -75.54 -29.56
N ASP A 186 14.81 -74.63 -30.38
CA ASP A 186 16.11 -73.98 -30.18
C ASP A 186 15.87 -72.60 -29.56
N LEU A 187 16.39 -72.38 -28.36
CA LEU A 187 16.36 -71.12 -27.63
C LEU A 187 17.68 -70.38 -27.86
N PHE A 188 17.56 -69.17 -28.40
CA PHE A 188 18.66 -68.23 -28.60
C PHE A 188 18.50 -67.08 -27.62
N TYR A 189 19.50 -66.85 -26.78
CA TYR A 189 19.43 -65.80 -25.78
C TYR A 189 20.75 -65.09 -25.55
N GLU A 190 20.67 -63.83 -25.14
CA GLU A 190 21.82 -63.00 -24.81
C GLU A 190 21.64 -62.45 -23.40
N VAL A 191 22.65 -62.61 -22.57
CA VAL A 191 22.70 -62.11 -21.20
C VAL A 191 23.88 -61.17 -21.06
N GLN A 192 23.66 -60.05 -20.40
CA GLN A 192 24.71 -59.07 -20.12
C GLN A 192 24.96 -59.04 -18.61
N ASP A 193 26.22 -59.16 -18.22
CA ASP A 193 26.62 -59.15 -16.81
C ASP A 193 26.40 -57.76 -16.19
N ASP A 194 25.66 -57.74 -15.09
CA ASP A 194 25.47 -56.58 -14.23
C ASP A 194 26.63 -56.45 -13.22
N LYS A 195 27.62 -57.36 -13.23
CA LYS A 195 28.77 -57.29 -12.33
C LYS A 195 29.79 -56.27 -12.83
N ARG A 196 30.32 -55.45 -11.91
CA ARG A 196 31.64 -54.84 -12.15
C ARG A 196 32.65 -55.96 -12.31
N LYS A 197 33.19 -56.18 -13.51
CA LYS A 197 34.51 -56.79 -13.64
C LYS A 197 35.50 -55.76 -13.08
N ALA A 198 35.76 -55.83 -11.78
CA ALA A 198 36.89 -55.15 -11.17
C ALA A 198 38.17 -55.83 -11.69
N SER A 199 38.58 -55.50 -12.92
CA SER A 199 39.95 -55.77 -13.35
C SER A 199 40.86 -54.80 -12.60
N PHE A 200 41.19 -55.17 -11.36
CA PHE A 200 42.41 -54.69 -10.73
C PHE A 200 43.58 -55.30 -11.48
N LEU A 201 44.07 -54.62 -12.51
CA LEU A 201 45.47 -54.74 -12.90
C LEU A 201 46.11 -53.37 -12.75
N PHE A 202 46.88 -53.22 -11.68
CA PHE A 202 47.87 -52.18 -11.58
C PHE A 202 48.76 -52.26 -12.83
N VAL A 203 48.77 -51.22 -13.65
CA VAL A 203 49.95 -50.59 -14.27
C VAL A 203 49.43 -49.54 -15.27
N SER A 204 50.00 -48.35 -15.14
CA SER A 204 49.85 -47.19 -16.01
C SER A 204 49.77 -47.55 -17.49
N ILE A 205 48.61 -47.31 -18.09
CA ILE A 205 48.32 -46.80 -19.43
C ILE A 205 46.82 -47.01 -19.62
N VAL A 206 46.14 -45.97 -20.10
CA VAL A 206 44.69 -45.88 -20.29
C VAL A 206 44.17 -47.09 -21.08
N VAL A 207 43.70 -48.10 -20.36
CA VAL A 207 42.71 -49.05 -20.86
C VAL A 207 41.44 -48.73 -20.10
N THR A 208 40.74 -47.68 -20.57
CA THR A 208 39.30 -47.59 -20.35
C THR A 208 38.69 -48.77 -21.09
N SER A 209 38.72 -49.96 -20.47
CA SER A 209 37.77 -51.01 -20.80
C SER A 209 36.41 -50.41 -20.49
N LEU A 210 35.76 -49.89 -21.54
CA LEU A 210 34.35 -49.54 -21.61
C LEU A 210 33.55 -50.79 -21.30
N VAL A 211 33.54 -51.21 -20.04
CA VAL A 211 32.47 -52.07 -19.54
C VAL A 211 31.24 -51.16 -19.54
N LEU A 212 30.25 -51.52 -20.35
CA LEU A 212 28.97 -50.83 -20.50
C LEU A 212 28.18 -50.95 -19.19
N VAL A 213 28.59 -50.19 -18.17
CA VAL A 213 28.02 -50.26 -16.83
C VAL A 213 26.71 -49.48 -16.79
N CYS A 214 25.65 -50.12 -16.30
CA CYS A 214 24.40 -49.45 -15.96
C CYS A 214 24.66 -48.21 -15.08
N PRO A 215 24.08 -47.04 -15.38
CA PRO A 215 24.28 -45.86 -14.55
C PRO A 215 23.62 -46.02 -13.16
N GLY A 216 24.14 -45.31 -12.16
CA GLY A 216 23.51 -45.21 -10.83
C GLY A 216 23.63 -46.46 -9.95
N TRP A 217 24.85 -46.99 -9.76
CA TRP A 217 25.06 -48.08 -8.78
C TRP A 217 24.83 -47.60 -7.34
N ASN A 218 23.92 -48.23 -6.60
CA ASN A 218 23.75 -48.02 -5.17
C ASN A 218 24.51 -49.10 -4.38
N GLY A 219 25.59 -48.70 -3.72
CA GLY A 219 26.45 -49.60 -2.94
C GLY A 219 25.77 -50.23 -1.71
N THR A 220 24.71 -49.62 -1.19
CA THR A 220 24.00 -50.09 0.00
C THR A 220 22.96 -51.15 -0.35
N SER A 221 22.08 -50.85 -1.30
CA SER A 221 21.05 -51.80 -1.76
C SER A 221 21.59 -52.83 -2.75
N LYS A 222 22.80 -52.62 -3.27
CA LYS A 222 23.41 -53.44 -4.34
C LYS A 222 22.55 -53.52 -5.60
N THR A 223 21.91 -52.41 -5.95
CA THR A 223 21.01 -52.28 -7.12
C THR A 223 21.50 -51.20 -8.07
N TRP A 224 21.20 -51.36 -9.36
CA TRP A 224 21.40 -50.33 -10.39
C TRP A 224 20.27 -49.29 -10.37
N CYS A 225 20.44 -48.18 -11.09
CA CYS A 225 19.45 -47.09 -11.16
C CYS A 225 19.02 -46.55 -9.78
N HIS A 226 19.98 -46.49 -8.85
CA HIS A 226 19.82 -46.18 -7.43
C HIS A 226 18.80 -47.04 -6.65
N GLY A 227 18.28 -48.12 -7.25
CA GLY A 227 17.18 -48.92 -6.72
C GLY A 227 15.78 -48.43 -7.11
N HIS A 228 15.70 -47.38 -7.94
CA HIS A 228 14.45 -46.73 -8.37
C HIS A 228 14.19 -46.91 -9.87
N GLY A 229 14.75 -47.94 -10.49
CA GLY A 229 14.59 -48.20 -11.91
C GLY A 229 15.12 -49.57 -12.33
N GLN A 230 14.92 -49.90 -13.60
CA GLN A 230 15.47 -51.09 -14.23
C GLN A 230 16.53 -50.67 -15.25
N CYS A 231 17.62 -51.44 -15.34
CA CYS A 231 18.65 -51.14 -16.31
C CYS A 231 18.30 -51.75 -17.66
N ASP A 232 18.16 -50.91 -18.67
CA ASP A 232 17.89 -51.34 -20.04
C ASP A 232 19.16 -51.88 -20.71
N CYS A 233 18.95 -52.79 -21.65
CA CYS A 233 20.03 -53.32 -22.48
C CYS A 233 20.55 -52.26 -23.46
N ALA A 234 21.84 -52.33 -23.77
CA ALA A 234 22.45 -51.44 -24.75
C ALA A 234 21.90 -51.74 -26.16
N GLY A 235 21.59 -50.70 -26.94
CA GLY A 235 21.03 -50.85 -28.28
C GLY A 235 22.02 -51.37 -29.34
N MET A 236 23.32 -51.33 -29.07
CA MET A 236 24.40 -51.84 -29.93
C MET A 236 25.58 -52.28 -29.07
N ASP A 237 26.42 -53.17 -29.59
CA ASP A 237 27.68 -53.57 -28.98
C ASP A 237 28.55 -52.34 -28.67
N GLY A 238 28.88 -52.12 -27.40
CA GLY A 238 29.70 -50.96 -26.97
C GLY A 238 28.92 -49.70 -26.55
N ALA A 239 27.59 -49.64 -26.71
CA ALA A 239 26.80 -48.46 -26.33
C ALA A 239 26.51 -48.37 -24.82
N ASN A 240 26.44 -47.16 -24.27
CA ASN A 240 26.11 -46.99 -22.85
C ASN A 240 24.69 -47.50 -22.55
N ARG A 241 24.56 -48.24 -21.44
CA ARG A 241 23.26 -48.67 -20.91
C ARG A 241 22.52 -47.49 -20.29
N THR A 242 21.19 -47.57 -20.29
CA THR A 242 20.30 -46.55 -19.69
C THR A 242 19.46 -47.15 -18.57
N CYS A 243 18.90 -46.30 -17.73
CA CYS A 243 17.95 -46.70 -16.71
C CYS A 243 16.53 -46.27 -17.09
N SER A 244 15.60 -47.21 -17.08
CA SER A 244 14.17 -46.97 -17.10
C SER A 244 13.71 -46.72 -15.66
N CYS A 245 13.52 -45.43 -15.33
CA CYS A 245 13.17 -45.01 -13.98
C CYS A 245 11.70 -45.28 -13.65
N GLN A 246 11.42 -45.58 -12.38
CA GLN A 246 10.07 -45.60 -11.84
C GLN A 246 9.40 -44.21 -11.99
N PRO A 247 8.06 -44.14 -12.09
CA PRO A 247 7.34 -42.87 -12.20
C PRO A 247 7.75 -41.90 -11.08
N GLY A 248 8.16 -40.69 -11.46
CA GLY A 248 8.59 -39.65 -10.53
C GLY A 248 10.11 -39.46 -10.42
N TYR A 249 10.94 -40.44 -10.79
CA TYR A 249 12.41 -40.33 -10.74
C TYR A 249 13.01 -39.88 -12.07
N ALA A 250 14.07 -39.06 -12.00
CA ALA A 250 14.72 -38.47 -13.16
C ALA A 250 15.85 -39.34 -13.74
N PRO A 251 15.87 -39.56 -15.08
CA PRO A 251 17.03 -40.14 -15.76
C PRO A 251 18.24 -39.18 -15.72
N PRO A 252 19.48 -39.65 -15.90
CA PRO A 252 19.86 -40.99 -16.37
C PRO A 252 20.14 -42.02 -15.26
N THR A 253 20.26 -41.62 -14.00
CA THR A 253 20.67 -42.51 -12.87
C THR A 253 19.53 -42.89 -11.92
N CYS A 254 18.33 -42.31 -12.10
CA CYS A 254 17.18 -42.41 -11.20
C CYS A 254 17.50 -42.03 -9.75
N GLU A 255 18.51 -41.19 -9.54
CA GLU A 255 18.94 -40.73 -8.22
C GLU A 255 18.03 -39.64 -7.67
N GLY A 256 17.54 -38.74 -8.53
CA GLY A 256 16.73 -37.60 -8.15
C GLY A 256 15.29 -37.70 -8.65
N CYS A 257 14.46 -36.73 -8.24
CA CYS A 257 13.10 -36.60 -8.74
C CYS A 257 13.06 -35.87 -10.09
N LEU A 258 12.03 -36.15 -10.90
CA LEU A 258 11.69 -35.39 -12.10
C LEU A 258 11.44 -33.92 -11.77
N ALA A 259 11.59 -33.07 -12.79
CA ALA A 259 11.19 -31.67 -12.68
C ALA A 259 9.71 -31.61 -12.27
N ASN A 260 9.44 -31.00 -11.10
CA ASN A 260 8.13 -30.87 -10.46
C ASN A 260 7.62 -32.06 -9.61
N THR A 261 8.48 -33.01 -9.22
CA THR A 261 8.12 -34.00 -8.17
C THR A 261 9.04 -33.88 -6.95
N PHE A 262 8.51 -34.21 -5.77
CA PHE A 262 9.23 -34.05 -4.51
C PHE A 262 8.90 -35.14 -3.49
N GLY A 263 9.69 -35.17 -2.42
CA GLY A 263 9.57 -36.10 -1.30
C GLY A 263 10.50 -37.31 -1.44
N PRO A 264 10.65 -38.10 -0.36
CA PRO A 264 11.65 -39.16 -0.27
C PRO A 264 11.47 -40.27 -1.32
N THR A 265 10.26 -40.40 -1.87
CA THR A 265 9.89 -41.38 -2.90
C THR A 265 9.57 -40.76 -4.27
N CYS A 266 9.78 -39.44 -4.44
CA CYS A 266 9.45 -38.68 -5.65
C CYS A 266 8.01 -38.88 -6.18
N SER A 267 7.07 -39.26 -5.31
CA SER A 267 5.71 -39.63 -5.67
C SER A 267 4.72 -38.46 -5.66
N THR A 268 5.09 -37.36 -5.00
CA THR A 268 4.22 -36.18 -4.88
C THR A 268 4.57 -35.16 -5.94
N SER A 269 3.58 -34.65 -6.67
CA SER A 269 3.77 -33.59 -7.64
C SER A 269 3.67 -32.21 -6.99
N CYS A 270 4.53 -31.29 -7.42
CA CYS A 270 4.43 -29.88 -7.08
C CYS A 270 3.17 -29.28 -7.69
N ALA A 271 2.38 -28.57 -6.89
CA ALA A 271 1.41 -27.63 -7.45
C ALA A 271 2.14 -26.45 -8.11
N ALA A 272 1.48 -25.77 -9.05
CA ALA A 272 2.07 -24.64 -9.75
C ALA A 272 2.47 -23.52 -8.78
N CYS A 273 3.64 -22.92 -9.02
CA CYS A 273 4.08 -21.68 -8.39
C CYS A 273 3.84 -20.53 -9.38
N TYR A 274 3.35 -19.40 -8.90
CA TYR A 274 3.01 -18.27 -9.75
C TYR A 274 4.17 -17.26 -9.85
N ASN A 275 4.07 -16.31 -10.79
CA ASN A 275 4.97 -15.15 -10.90
C ASN A 275 6.47 -15.47 -10.88
N GLY A 276 6.88 -16.58 -11.48
CA GLY A 276 8.30 -17.00 -11.55
C GLY A 276 8.81 -17.73 -10.31
N GLY A 277 7.93 -18.12 -9.38
CA GLY A 277 8.29 -19.01 -8.28
C GLY A 277 8.74 -20.39 -8.74
N LEU A 278 9.70 -20.97 -8.02
CA LEU A 278 10.23 -22.30 -8.29
C LEU A 278 9.78 -23.25 -7.18
N CYS A 279 9.23 -24.41 -7.55
CA CYS A 279 8.92 -25.43 -6.54
C CYS A 279 10.21 -26.00 -5.96
N MET A 280 10.26 -26.15 -4.63
CA MET A 280 11.30 -26.92 -3.96
C MET A 280 11.09 -28.41 -4.21
N ALA A 281 11.47 -28.85 -5.41
CA ALA A 281 11.42 -30.22 -5.90
C ALA A 281 12.63 -31.06 -5.43
N GLY A 282 12.58 -32.37 -5.67
CA GLY A 282 13.65 -33.31 -5.30
C GLY A 282 13.36 -34.12 -4.04
N ILE A 283 14.29 -35.03 -3.71
CA ILE A 283 14.12 -36.03 -2.63
C ILE A 283 13.90 -35.38 -1.26
N ASN A 284 14.60 -34.27 -1.00
CA ASN A 284 14.48 -33.48 0.23
C ASN A 284 13.58 -32.25 0.06
N GLY A 285 12.90 -32.12 -1.08
CA GLY A 285 11.99 -31.00 -1.33
C GLY A 285 10.72 -31.10 -0.48
N THR A 286 10.17 -29.96 -0.06
CA THR A 286 8.91 -29.90 0.70
C THR A 286 7.69 -29.67 -0.19
N GLY A 287 7.88 -29.27 -1.45
CA GLY A 287 6.79 -28.90 -2.37
C GLY A 287 6.31 -27.45 -2.26
N ASP A 288 6.90 -26.68 -1.35
CA ASP A 288 6.64 -25.24 -1.21
C ASP A 288 7.33 -24.45 -2.33
N CYS A 289 6.86 -23.23 -2.56
CA CYS A 289 7.39 -22.36 -3.59
C CYS A 289 8.49 -21.45 -3.03
N ALA A 290 9.68 -21.52 -3.62
CA ALA A 290 10.69 -20.50 -3.47
C ALA A 290 10.32 -19.31 -4.38
N CYS A 291 9.89 -18.21 -3.76
CA CYS A 291 9.40 -17.04 -4.46
C CYS A 291 10.50 -16.00 -4.73
N PRO A 292 10.39 -15.22 -5.82
CA PRO A 292 11.17 -14.00 -5.98
C PRO A 292 10.92 -13.00 -4.84
N ALA A 293 11.85 -12.06 -4.62
CA ALA A 293 11.74 -11.07 -3.56
C ALA A 293 10.42 -10.29 -3.64
N GLY A 294 9.75 -10.10 -2.50
CA GLY A 294 8.49 -9.38 -2.37
C GLY A 294 7.22 -10.22 -2.57
N PHE A 295 7.32 -11.44 -3.12
CA PHE A 295 6.18 -12.36 -3.25
C PHE A 295 6.01 -13.24 -2.02
N ASP A 296 4.76 -13.57 -1.70
CA ASP A 296 4.38 -14.33 -0.50
C ASP A 296 4.49 -15.85 -0.74
N PRO A 297 5.37 -16.58 -0.01
CA PRO A 297 5.48 -18.03 -0.09
C PRO A 297 4.20 -18.77 0.31
N ASP A 298 3.43 -18.23 1.26
CA ASP A 298 2.22 -18.89 1.79
C ASP A 298 1.10 -18.93 0.75
N THR A 299 1.11 -17.99 -0.19
CA THR A 299 0.19 -17.95 -1.33
C THR A 299 0.78 -18.54 -2.60
N ARG A 300 1.87 -19.32 -2.50
CA ARG A 300 2.58 -19.92 -3.65
C ARG A 300 3.02 -18.86 -4.68
N CYS A 301 3.47 -17.71 -4.19
CA CYS A 301 3.89 -16.55 -4.95
C CYS A 301 2.76 -15.89 -5.77
N ALA A 302 1.49 -16.16 -5.45
CA ALA A 302 0.36 -15.55 -6.15
C ALA A 302 0.13 -14.09 -5.75
N THR A 303 0.46 -13.74 -4.51
CA THR A 303 0.31 -12.38 -3.96
C THR A 303 1.64 -11.82 -3.50
N CYS A 304 1.67 -10.50 -3.30
CA CYS A 304 2.79 -9.83 -2.67
C CYS A 304 2.74 -9.99 -1.16
N LEU A 305 3.91 -9.94 -0.52
CA LEU A 305 4.04 -9.70 0.91
C LEU A 305 3.45 -8.32 1.28
N PRO A 306 3.09 -8.09 2.55
CA PRO A 306 2.68 -6.77 3.01
C PRO A 306 3.68 -5.69 2.62
N SER A 307 3.20 -4.48 2.30
CA SER A 307 4.04 -3.35 1.87
C SER A 307 4.82 -3.58 0.57
N HIS A 308 4.34 -4.45 -0.32
CA HIS A 308 4.87 -4.63 -1.66
C HIS A 308 3.74 -4.53 -2.70
N TYR A 309 4.01 -3.92 -3.85
CA TYR A 309 2.97 -3.57 -4.83
C TYR A 309 3.33 -3.89 -6.27
N GLY A 310 2.28 -4.03 -7.09
CA GLY A 310 2.37 -4.19 -8.53
C GLY A 310 2.75 -5.62 -8.97
N PRO A 311 2.87 -5.85 -10.28
CA PRO A 311 3.08 -7.19 -10.85
C PRO A 311 4.46 -7.78 -10.54
N GLN A 312 5.41 -6.97 -10.07
CA GLN A 312 6.75 -7.39 -9.64
C GLN A 312 6.91 -7.35 -8.11
N CYS A 313 5.85 -7.06 -7.36
CA CYS A 313 5.88 -6.89 -5.90
C CYS A 313 7.04 -6.00 -5.43
N LEU A 314 7.14 -4.80 -6.00
CA LEU A 314 8.16 -3.82 -5.61
C LEU A 314 7.86 -3.28 -4.21
N PRO A 315 8.88 -2.96 -3.40
CA PRO A 315 8.67 -2.42 -2.06
C PRO A 315 7.94 -1.08 -2.11
N CYS A 316 6.95 -0.91 -1.24
CA CYS A 316 6.29 0.36 -1.02
C CYS A 316 7.24 1.40 -0.43
N ARG A 317 6.96 2.66 -0.74
CA ARG A 317 7.49 3.81 -0.02
C ARG A 317 6.85 3.93 1.38
N GLU A 318 7.49 4.68 2.27
CA GLU A 318 6.98 4.89 3.63
C GLU A 318 5.83 5.91 3.64
N CYS A 319 4.60 5.43 3.87
CA CYS A 319 3.39 6.27 3.93
C CYS A 319 3.10 6.85 5.33
N HIS A 320 4.12 6.96 6.18
CA HIS A 320 4.04 7.52 7.53
C HIS A 320 2.87 6.98 8.38
N PHE A 321 2.80 5.65 8.55
CA PHE A 321 1.79 5.00 9.38
C PHE A 321 1.78 5.60 10.81
N PRO A 322 0.61 5.94 11.39
CA PRO A 322 -0.75 5.59 10.96
C PRO A 322 -1.44 6.62 10.04
N HIS A 323 -0.71 7.62 9.52
CA HIS A 323 -1.31 8.71 8.73
C HIS A 323 -1.66 8.31 7.30
N GLY A 324 -1.06 7.25 6.79
CA GLY A 324 -1.41 6.68 5.49
C GLY A 324 -1.03 5.22 5.37
N ASN A 325 -1.60 4.57 4.36
CA ASN A 325 -1.27 3.20 4.00
C ASN A 325 -0.91 3.10 2.52
N CYS A 326 0.05 2.24 2.18
CA CYS A 326 0.38 1.98 0.79
C CYS A 326 -0.76 1.21 0.11
N ASN A 327 -1.06 1.55 -1.14
CA ASN A 327 -1.88 0.69 -2.01
C ASN A 327 -1.00 -0.47 -2.52
N ASP A 328 -0.90 -1.49 -1.66
CA ASP A 328 -0.08 -2.68 -1.84
C ASP A 328 -0.86 -3.82 -2.55
N GLY A 329 -0.18 -4.96 -2.74
CA GLY A 329 -0.70 -6.11 -3.46
C GLY A 329 -0.43 -6.07 -4.97
N ILE A 330 -0.76 -7.17 -5.65
CA ILE A 330 -0.35 -7.40 -7.05
C ILE A 330 -0.98 -6.42 -8.05
N GLN A 331 -2.16 -5.88 -7.71
CA GLN A 331 -2.85 -4.83 -8.47
C GLN A 331 -2.62 -3.43 -7.89
N GLY A 332 -1.88 -3.34 -6.78
CA GLY A 332 -1.54 -2.09 -6.11
C GLY A 332 -0.64 -1.22 -6.99
N ASN A 333 -0.80 0.08 -6.88
CA ASN A 333 -0.01 1.07 -7.63
C ASN A 333 1.10 1.72 -6.79
N GLY A 334 1.21 1.35 -5.51
CA GLY A 334 2.26 1.85 -4.62
C GLY A 334 2.11 3.30 -4.19
N LEU A 335 0.96 3.92 -4.48
CA LEU A 335 0.62 5.26 -3.99
C LEU A 335 0.12 5.17 -2.55
N CYS A 336 0.46 6.19 -1.76
CA CYS A 336 -0.02 6.30 -0.38
C CYS A 336 -1.46 6.83 -0.35
N SER A 337 -2.34 6.08 0.32
CA SER A 337 -3.67 6.54 0.69
C SER A 337 -3.59 7.19 2.07
N CYS A 338 -3.61 8.52 2.11
CA CYS A 338 -3.51 9.28 3.36
C CYS A 338 -4.87 9.47 4.04
N ALA A 339 -4.85 9.61 5.36
CA ALA A 339 -5.97 10.08 6.16
C ALA A 339 -6.34 11.52 5.78
N VAL A 340 -7.58 11.91 6.07
CA VAL A 340 -8.11 13.25 5.76
C VAL A 340 -7.22 14.32 6.39
N GLY A 341 -6.82 15.31 5.59
CA GLY A 341 -5.98 16.44 6.02
C GLY A 341 -4.47 16.24 5.81
N TYR A 342 -4.00 15.03 5.47
CA TYR A 342 -2.58 14.76 5.18
C TYR A 342 -2.28 14.81 3.68
N ASN A 343 -1.11 15.34 3.32
CA ASN A 343 -0.74 15.60 1.94
C ASN A 343 -0.15 14.35 1.26
N ALA A 344 -0.88 13.81 0.27
CA ALA A 344 -0.47 12.64 -0.51
C ALA A 344 0.74 12.89 -1.43
N SER A 345 1.04 14.16 -1.75
CA SER A 345 2.21 14.50 -2.60
C SER A 345 3.54 14.33 -1.87
N VAL A 346 3.51 14.31 -0.54
CA VAL A 346 4.67 14.09 0.35
C VAL A 346 4.47 12.85 1.20
N ASP A 347 3.80 11.83 0.65
CA ASP A 347 3.65 10.50 1.27
C ASP A 347 3.10 10.55 2.72
N CYS A 348 2.13 11.44 2.96
CA CYS A 348 1.46 11.65 4.25
C CYS A 348 2.37 12.17 5.38
N ALA A 349 3.54 12.71 5.03
CA ALA A 349 4.50 13.25 5.99
C ALA A 349 4.08 14.59 6.61
N ASP A 350 3.19 15.34 5.96
CA ASP A 350 2.74 16.67 6.41
C ASP A 350 1.26 16.92 6.08
N CYS A 351 0.70 18.00 6.60
CA CYS A 351 -0.67 18.39 6.36
C CYS A 351 -0.87 19.05 4.98
N MET A 352 -2.07 18.90 4.43
CA MET A 352 -2.52 19.68 3.29
C MET A 352 -2.65 21.16 3.67
N ASP A 353 -2.67 22.02 2.66
CA ASP A 353 -3.00 23.43 2.84
C ASP A 353 -4.34 23.55 3.58
N SER A 354 -4.39 24.41 4.61
CA SER A 354 -5.54 24.58 5.51
C SER A 354 -5.79 23.47 6.54
N PHE A 355 -4.81 22.62 6.83
CA PHE A 355 -4.84 21.70 7.98
C PHE A 355 -3.60 21.90 8.86
N PHE A 356 -3.75 21.79 10.18
CA PHE A 356 -2.69 22.14 11.12
C PHE A 356 -2.58 21.19 12.31
N GLY A 357 -1.43 21.24 12.98
CA GLY A 357 -1.14 20.50 14.20
C GLY A 357 -0.81 19.02 13.95
N PRO A 358 -0.52 18.27 15.02
CA PRO A 358 0.01 16.91 14.92
C PRO A 358 -0.96 15.89 14.34
N THR A 359 -2.25 16.22 14.27
CA THR A 359 -3.31 15.38 13.71
C THR A 359 -3.86 15.93 12.40
N CYS A 360 -3.26 16.98 11.82
CA CYS A 360 -3.76 17.71 10.67
C CYS A 360 -5.27 18.02 10.80
N ALA A 361 -5.65 18.77 11.83
CA ALA A 361 -7.02 19.23 12.02
C ALA A 361 -7.35 20.37 11.05
N PRO A 362 -8.62 20.49 10.58
CA PRO A 362 -8.99 21.54 9.64
C PRO A 362 -8.85 22.92 10.26
N CYS A 363 -8.21 23.83 9.53
CA CYS A 363 -8.17 25.24 9.88
C CYS A 363 -9.58 25.85 9.85
N LYS A 364 -9.82 26.77 10.77
CA LYS A 364 -10.94 27.71 10.65
C LYS A 364 -10.64 28.71 9.52
N SER A 365 -11.66 29.35 8.95
CA SER A 365 -11.47 30.36 7.90
C SER A 365 -10.66 31.57 8.42
N CYS A 366 -9.65 32.02 7.66
CA CYS A 366 -8.91 33.27 7.90
C CYS A 366 -9.42 34.41 7.01
N HIS A 367 -10.61 34.24 6.43
CA HIS A 367 -11.21 35.16 5.44
C HIS A 367 -10.26 35.44 4.26
N ALA A 368 -10.56 36.43 3.42
CA ALA A 368 -9.80 36.69 2.20
C ALA A 368 -8.42 37.34 2.44
N GLN A 369 -8.15 37.78 3.66
CA GLN A 369 -6.99 38.64 3.99
C GLN A 369 -5.91 37.92 4.80
N GLY A 370 -6.02 36.60 4.98
CA GLY A 370 -5.00 35.84 5.68
C GLY A 370 -4.95 34.37 5.26
N VAL A 371 -3.84 33.73 5.63
CA VAL A 371 -3.59 32.31 5.41
C VAL A 371 -3.45 31.64 6.78
N CYS A 372 -4.00 30.44 6.93
CA CYS A 372 -3.83 29.68 8.17
C CYS A 372 -2.37 29.23 8.31
N ASN A 373 -1.79 29.31 9.51
CA ASN A 373 -0.53 28.68 9.85
C ASN A 373 -0.73 27.15 9.90
N HIS A 374 -0.58 26.52 8.74
CA HIS A 374 -0.86 25.12 8.47
C HIS A 374 0.40 24.25 8.64
N GLY A 375 0.25 22.93 8.44
CA GLY A 375 1.32 21.95 8.61
C GLY A 375 1.37 21.34 10.01
N LEU A 376 2.20 20.31 10.19
CA LEU A 376 2.31 19.57 11.45
C LEU A 376 2.75 20.43 12.64
N ALA A 377 3.62 21.41 12.39
CA ALA A 377 4.08 22.39 13.39
C ALA A 377 3.19 23.64 13.47
N GLY A 378 2.20 23.76 12.58
CA GLY A 378 1.26 24.87 12.56
C GLY A 378 0.33 24.83 13.79
N ASP A 379 0.01 26.01 14.32
CA ASP A 379 -0.88 26.21 15.45
C ASP A 379 -2.32 26.58 15.04
N GLY A 380 -2.56 26.74 13.73
CA GLY A 380 -3.86 27.11 13.19
C GLY A 380 -4.23 28.58 13.34
N ALA A 381 -3.28 29.42 13.80
CA ALA A 381 -3.44 30.86 13.85
C ALA A 381 -3.49 31.47 12.43
N CYS A 382 -4.14 32.63 12.28
CA CYS A 382 -4.20 33.31 10.99
C CYS A 382 -3.00 34.23 10.80
N LEU A 383 -2.24 34.01 9.73
CA LEU A 383 -1.22 34.91 9.22
C LEU A 383 -1.92 35.93 8.32
N CYS A 384 -2.23 37.10 8.88
CA CYS A 384 -2.94 38.16 8.18
C CYS A 384 -2.00 39.04 7.35
N ARG A 385 -2.55 39.68 6.31
CA ARG A 385 -1.91 40.80 5.62
C ARG A 385 -1.68 41.96 6.60
N GLU A 386 -0.70 42.80 6.28
CA GLU A 386 -0.35 43.95 7.11
C GLU A 386 -1.58 44.82 7.43
N GLY A 387 -1.72 45.20 8.70
CA GLY A 387 -2.82 46.03 9.20
C GLY A 387 -4.08 45.27 9.61
N PHE A 388 -4.22 43.99 9.30
CA PHE A 388 -5.33 43.15 9.75
C PHE A 388 -5.00 42.41 11.05
N ASP A 389 -5.99 42.32 11.94
CA ASP A 389 -5.83 41.71 13.26
C ASP A 389 -6.03 40.18 13.23
N ALA A 390 -5.00 39.45 13.67
CA ALA A 390 -4.99 38.00 13.75
C ALA A 390 -5.98 37.44 14.79
N ASP A 391 -6.25 38.17 15.87
CA ASP A 391 -7.21 37.75 16.91
C ASP A 391 -8.64 37.74 16.36
N THR A 392 -8.92 38.68 15.45
CA THR A 392 -10.19 38.74 14.71
C THR A 392 -10.18 37.90 13.43
N ARG A 393 -9.18 37.02 13.26
CA ARG A 393 -9.02 36.16 12.08
C ARG A 393 -9.03 36.94 10.77
N CYS A 394 -8.35 38.09 10.76
CA CYS A 394 -8.21 38.99 9.63
C CYS A 394 -9.52 39.63 9.15
N THR A 395 -10.51 39.81 10.03
CA THR A 395 -11.77 40.49 9.69
C THR A 395 -11.74 41.98 10.04
N ASN A 396 -11.10 42.36 11.14
CA ASN A 396 -10.95 43.73 11.57
C ASN A 396 -9.51 44.22 11.37
N CYS A 397 -9.36 45.54 11.42
CA CYS A 397 -8.07 46.19 11.41
C CYS A 397 -7.42 46.13 12.80
N SER A 398 -6.11 45.99 12.83
CA SER A 398 -5.31 46.21 14.02
C SER A 398 -5.32 47.69 14.40
N THR A 399 -4.96 47.98 15.66
CA THR A 399 -4.83 49.36 16.16
C THR A 399 -4.01 50.24 15.20
N ASN A 400 -4.50 51.46 14.92
CA ASN A 400 -3.98 52.43 13.96
C ASN A 400 -4.10 52.05 12.46
N TYR A 401 -5.04 51.19 12.08
CA TYR A 401 -5.37 50.93 10.68
C TYR A 401 -6.87 51.09 10.42
N PHE A 402 -7.29 51.65 9.29
CA PHE A 402 -8.70 51.98 9.03
C PHE A 402 -9.17 51.57 7.63
N GLY A 403 -10.50 51.48 7.49
CA GLY A 403 -11.17 51.20 6.22
C GLY A 403 -11.09 49.74 5.77
N ALA A 404 -11.75 49.41 4.66
CA ALA A 404 -11.90 48.03 4.18
C ALA A 404 -10.57 47.32 3.83
N ASN A 405 -9.51 48.08 3.55
CA ASN A 405 -8.18 47.55 3.27
C ASN A 405 -7.21 47.70 4.45
N CYS A 406 -7.70 48.11 5.63
CA CYS A 406 -6.90 48.40 6.82
C CYS A 406 -5.64 49.19 6.47
N THR A 407 -5.84 50.42 5.99
CA THR A 407 -4.75 51.35 5.64
C THR A 407 -4.22 52.01 6.90
N ARG A 408 -2.90 52.19 7.00
CA ARG A 408 -2.28 52.78 8.19
C ARG A 408 -2.78 54.20 8.42
N CYS A 409 -3.26 54.47 9.62
CA CYS A 409 -3.59 55.81 10.08
C CYS A 409 -2.35 56.71 10.03
N ALA A 410 -2.51 57.90 9.48
CA ALA A 410 -1.53 58.95 9.67
C ALA A 410 -1.57 59.46 11.12
N SER A 411 -0.47 60.05 11.59
CA SER A 411 -0.35 60.52 12.98
C SER A 411 -1.40 61.60 13.32
N CYS A 412 -1.96 61.54 14.53
CA CYS A 412 -2.78 62.58 15.16
C CYS A 412 -1.96 63.42 16.16
N HIS A 413 -0.63 63.44 15.99
CA HIS A 413 0.33 64.28 16.71
C HIS A 413 0.25 64.19 18.26
N GLY A 414 -0.25 63.07 18.80
CA GLY A 414 -0.36 62.85 20.24
C GLY A 414 -1.40 63.73 20.94
N ARG A 415 -2.34 64.31 20.18
CA ARG A 415 -3.44 65.18 20.65
C ARG A 415 -4.81 64.63 20.23
N GLY A 416 -4.91 63.31 20.09
CA GLY A 416 -6.09 62.62 19.62
C GLY A 416 -5.78 61.19 19.19
N TYR A 417 -6.81 60.48 18.75
CA TYR A 417 -6.73 59.12 18.23
C TYR A 417 -7.32 59.05 16.82
N CYS A 418 -6.86 58.09 16.02
CA CYS A 418 -7.41 57.86 14.68
C CYS A 418 -8.73 57.09 14.78
N ASN A 419 -9.70 57.38 13.92
CA ASN A 419 -10.85 56.50 13.69
C ASN A 419 -10.41 55.26 12.91
N ASP A 420 -9.79 54.33 13.63
CA ASP A 420 -9.10 53.13 13.14
C ASP A 420 -9.99 51.88 13.08
N THR A 421 -11.28 52.09 12.78
CA THR A 421 -12.23 50.97 12.62
C THR A 421 -12.34 50.56 11.14
N LEU A 422 -12.90 49.37 10.89
CA LEU A 422 -13.14 48.85 9.52
C LEU A 422 -14.06 49.77 8.70
N VAL A 423 -15.03 50.42 9.37
CA VAL A 423 -15.93 51.44 8.80
C VAL A 423 -15.42 52.87 9.02
N GLY A 424 -14.27 53.01 9.68
CA GLY A 424 -13.65 54.28 9.98
C GLY A 424 -13.11 54.94 8.72
N ASP A 425 -13.05 56.26 8.77
CA ASP A 425 -12.57 57.12 7.68
C ASP A 425 -11.11 57.56 7.86
N GLY A 426 -10.45 57.12 8.95
CA GLY A 426 -9.06 57.45 9.25
C GLY A 426 -8.86 58.91 9.68
N GLN A 427 -9.94 59.64 9.96
CA GLN A 427 -9.86 60.98 10.51
C GLN A 427 -9.45 60.94 11.98
N CYS A 428 -8.78 62.00 12.43
CA CYS A 428 -8.39 62.13 13.83
C CYS A 428 -9.57 62.64 14.65
N VAL A 429 -9.91 61.88 15.69
CA VAL A 429 -10.76 62.35 16.79
C VAL A 429 -9.83 63.04 17.78
N CYS A 430 -9.89 64.37 17.80
CA CYS A 430 -8.97 65.19 18.57
C CYS A 430 -9.40 65.34 20.03
N ASP A 431 -8.42 65.58 20.89
CA ASP A 431 -8.65 66.06 22.24
C ASP A 431 -9.38 67.41 22.21
N VAL A 432 -10.07 67.74 23.30
CA VAL A 432 -10.86 68.97 23.39
C VAL A 432 -9.99 70.21 23.11
N GLY A 433 -10.47 71.07 22.22
CA GLY A 433 -9.82 72.32 21.83
C GLY A 433 -8.89 72.24 20.62
N TYR A 434 -8.74 71.07 20.00
CA TYR A 434 -8.02 70.88 18.74
C TYR A 434 -8.96 70.55 17.59
N THR A 435 -8.66 71.05 16.40
CA THR A 435 -9.52 70.84 15.23
C THR A 435 -9.12 69.62 14.38
N PRO A 436 -10.06 68.72 14.02
CA PRO A 436 -9.81 67.59 13.12
C PRO A 436 -9.30 68.00 11.73
N ALA A 437 -9.68 69.19 11.25
CA ALA A 437 -9.26 69.72 9.94
C ALA A 437 -7.73 69.85 9.83
N SER A 438 -7.06 70.04 10.97
CA SER A 438 -5.59 70.15 11.07
C SER A 438 -4.92 68.88 11.59
N ARG A 439 -5.66 67.76 11.69
CA ARG A 439 -5.20 66.51 12.33
C ARG A 439 -4.69 66.74 13.76
N CYS A 440 -5.42 67.56 14.51
CA CYS A 440 -5.14 67.91 15.91
C CYS A 440 -3.85 68.70 16.15
N VAL A 441 -3.35 69.42 15.13
CA VAL A 441 -2.18 70.29 15.27
C VAL A 441 -2.59 71.71 15.68
N LEU A 442 -3.66 72.23 15.10
CA LEU A 442 -4.18 73.57 15.36
C LEU A 442 -5.30 73.54 16.38
N CYS A 443 -5.44 74.66 17.10
CA CYS A 443 -6.55 74.89 18.01
C CYS A 443 -7.85 75.10 17.23
N ASP A 444 -8.95 74.67 17.82
CA ASP A 444 -10.31 74.87 17.29
C ASP A 444 -10.79 76.31 17.54
N ASP A 445 -11.87 76.72 16.89
CA ASP A 445 -12.39 78.08 17.03
C ASP A 445 -12.74 78.42 18.49
N GLY A 446 -12.32 79.60 18.97
CA GLY A 446 -12.47 80.02 20.38
C GLY A 446 -11.38 79.49 21.32
N TRP A 447 -10.43 78.71 20.81
CA TRP A 447 -9.22 78.26 21.51
C TRP A 447 -7.98 78.95 20.95
N ASP A 448 -7.01 79.25 21.81
CA ASP A 448 -5.72 79.84 21.45
C ASP A 448 -4.57 78.94 21.94
N PHE A 449 -3.43 78.99 21.24
CA PHE A 449 -2.29 78.15 21.56
C PHE A 449 -1.46 78.77 22.68
N ASN A 450 -1.33 78.07 23.81
CA ASN A 450 -0.44 78.49 24.89
C ASN A 450 0.97 77.89 24.68
N PRO A 451 2.00 78.72 24.41
CA PRO A 451 3.36 78.23 24.17
C PRO A 451 4.05 77.67 25.42
N THR A 452 3.60 78.05 26.62
CA THR A 452 4.17 77.61 27.89
C THR A 452 3.72 76.19 28.25
N THR A 453 2.44 75.85 28.03
CA THR A 453 1.91 74.50 28.26
C THR A 453 1.93 73.63 27.00
N MET A 454 2.35 74.21 25.86
CA MET A 454 2.33 73.59 24.53
C MET A 454 0.95 73.00 24.17
N SER A 455 -0.13 73.68 24.56
CA SER A 455 -1.50 73.16 24.41
C SER A 455 -2.53 74.25 24.11
N CYS A 456 -3.63 73.88 23.46
CA CYS A 456 -4.77 74.77 23.28
C CYS A 456 -5.48 75.08 24.62
N GLN A 457 -5.85 76.34 24.81
CA GLN A 457 -6.61 76.85 25.96
C GLN A 457 -7.70 77.82 25.47
N CYS A 458 -8.73 78.11 26.28
CA CYS A 458 -9.74 79.07 25.87
C CYS A 458 -9.12 80.44 25.56
N ALA A 459 -9.44 80.99 24.39
CA ALA A 459 -9.02 82.32 24.01
C ALA A 459 -9.54 83.38 24.99
N PRO A 460 -8.94 84.59 25.05
CA PRO A 460 -9.46 85.68 25.85
C PRO A 460 -10.95 85.95 25.54
N ASN A 461 -11.75 86.30 26.55
CA ASN A 461 -13.21 86.53 26.44
C ASN A 461 -14.03 85.31 25.97
N HIS A 462 -13.56 84.08 26.26
CA HIS A 462 -14.31 82.85 26.07
C HIS A 462 -14.41 82.08 27.40
N TYR A 463 -15.52 81.35 27.61
CA TYR A 463 -15.82 80.73 28.90
C TYR A 463 -16.34 79.29 28.77
N GLY A 464 -16.28 78.55 29.87
CA GLY A 464 -16.80 77.20 29.99
C GLY A 464 -15.99 76.11 29.26
N PRO A 465 -16.45 74.85 29.30
CA PRO A 465 -15.71 73.69 28.77
C PRO A 465 -15.64 73.62 27.25
N SER A 466 -16.49 74.38 26.54
CA SER A 466 -16.49 74.49 25.07
C SER A 466 -15.97 75.85 24.59
N CYS A 467 -15.34 76.64 25.47
CA CYS A 467 -14.80 77.97 25.19
C CYS A 467 -15.74 78.83 24.32
N ARG A 468 -16.98 79.03 24.79
CA ARG A 468 -17.96 79.86 24.08
C ARG A 468 -17.62 81.33 24.23
N SER A 469 -17.87 82.14 23.21
CA SER A 469 -17.64 83.58 23.26
C SER A 469 -18.50 84.24 24.35
N CYS A 470 -17.89 85.12 25.13
CA CYS A 470 -18.58 85.88 26.16
C CYS A 470 -19.64 86.83 25.58
N PRO A 471 -20.75 87.06 26.30
CA PRO A 471 -21.64 88.16 26.00
C PRO A 471 -20.93 89.52 26.15
N ILE A 472 -21.46 90.54 25.48
CA ILE A 472 -20.93 91.91 25.55
C ILE A 472 -21.34 92.51 26.91
N CYS A 473 -20.39 92.61 27.83
CA CYS A 473 -20.57 93.25 29.14
C CYS A 473 -20.01 94.68 29.21
N ALA A 474 -19.21 95.06 28.21
CA ALA A 474 -18.58 96.37 28.13
C ALA A 474 -19.59 97.44 27.68
N PRO A 475 -19.43 98.70 28.12
CA PRO A 475 -18.31 99.22 28.90
C PRO A 475 -18.48 99.12 30.43
N HIS A 476 -19.64 98.72 30.93
CA HIS A 476 -19.99 98.80 32.36
C HIS A 476 -19.86 97.48 33.12
N GLY A 477 -18.97 96.61 32.64
CA GLY A 477 -18.72 95.31 33.23
C GLY A 477 -17.75 94.45 32.44
N ARG A 478 -17.38 93.32 33.02
CA ARG A 478 -16.49 92.31 32.41
C ARG A 478 -17.13 90.93 32.46
N CYS A 479 -16.83 90.08 31.49
CA CYS A 479 -17.31 88.70 31.48
C CYS A 479 -16.54 87.85 32.50
N ASN A 480 -17.26 87.02 33.26
CA ASN A 480 -16.66 85.95 34.05
C ASN A 480 -16.19 84.81 33.14
N ALA A 481 -15.06 85.03 32.46
CA ALA A 481 -14.42 84.04 31.59
C ALA A 481 -13.59 83.02 32.38
N GLY A 482 -13.22 83.31 33.62
CA GLY A 482 -12.43 82.42 34.48
C GLY A 482 -10.97 82.24 34.05
N ASN A 483 -10.51 82.96 33.03
CA ASN A 483 -9.11 83.09 32.60
C ASN A 483 -8.51 84.47 32.93
N ASP A 484 -9.25 85.31 33.66
CA ASP A 484 -8.80 86.61 34.17
C ASP A 484 -7.83 86.36 35.33
N GLY A 485 -6.53 86.49 35.08
CA GLY A 485 -5.38 86.18 35.95
C GLY A 485 -5.32 86.87 37.32
N THR A 486 -6.47 87.25 37.88
CA THR A 486 -6.67 87.47 39.31
C THR A 486 -6.43 86.17 40.07
N LEU A 487 -5.42 86.19 40.94
CA LEU A 487 -5.11 85.14 41.90
C LEU A 487 -6.35 84.80 42.74
N SER A 488 -7.09 83.76 42.34
CA SER A 488 -7.90 83.00 43.29
C SER A 488 -7.06 81.87 43.86
N SER A 489 -6.91 81.93 45.16
CA SER A 489 -6.08 81.10 46.01
C SER A 489 -6.44 79.60 45.92
N SER A 490 -5.38 78.80 45.93
CA SER A 490 -5.22 77.51 46.60
C SER A 490 -6.05 76.29 46.15
N TYR A 491 -5.28 75.27 45.74
CA TYR A 491 -5.55 73.82 45.80
C TYR A 491 -6.27 73.16 44.62
N HIS A 492 -5.81 73.43 43.38
CA HIS A 492 -5.50 72.42 42.35
C HIS A 492 -5.19 73.14 41.02
N PRO A 493 -3.93 73.16 40.54
CA PRO A 493 -3.60 73.74 39.25
C PRO A 493 -3.99 72.75 38.14
N SER A 494 -5.17 72.95 37.55
CA SER A 494 -5.54 72.31 36.28
C SER A 494 -5.53 73.37 35.18
N PRO A 495 -4.52 73.39 34.28
CA PRO A 495 -4.31 74.48 33.32
C PRO A 495 -5.26 74.45 32.10
N HIS A 496 -6.42 73.79 32.19
CA HIS A 496 -7.22 73.43 31.01
C HIS A 496 -8.72 73.74 31.09
N ARG A 497 -9.21 74.50 32.08
CA ARG A 497 -10.62 74.89 32.09
C ARG A 497 -10.80 76.36 32.45
N ALA A 498 -11.37 77.11 31.52
CA ALA A 498 -12.12 78.31 31.84
C ALA A 498 -13.29 77.91 32.76
N SER A 499 -13.10 78.08 34.07
CA SER A 499 -14.12 77.78 35.09
C SER A 499 -15.18 78.88 35.20
N GLY A 500 -15.08 79.91 34.37
CA GLY A 500 -16.06 80.99 34.29
C GLY A 500 -17.40 80.49 33.75
N ASP A 501 -18.48 81.05 34.28
CA ASP A 501 -19.86 80.75 33.89
C ASP A 501 -20.39 81.69 32.79
N GLY A 502 -19.55 82.63 32.32
CA GLY A 502 -19.87 83.56 31.24
C GLY A 502 -20.83 84.67 31.62
N ARG A 503 -21.17 84.81 32.92
CA ARG A 503 -22.00 85.91 33.40
C ARG A 503 -21.24 87.23 33.38
N CYS A 504 -21.93 88.32 33.10
CA CYS A 504 -21.35 89.64 33.23
C CYS A 504 -21.23 90.03 34.71
N ILE A 505 -20.02 90.41 35.11
CA ILE A 505 -19.71 91.04 36.38
C ILE A 505 -19.79 92.55 36.12
N CYS A 506 -20.88 93.17 36.56
CA CYS A 506 -21.17 94.57 36.30
C CYS A 506 -20.55 95.51 37.33
N ASP A 507 -20.27 96.74 36.90
CA ASP A 507 -19.90 97.84 37.79
C ASP A 507 -21.07 98.19 38.73
N PRO A 508 -20.80 98.80 39.90
CA PRO A 508 -21.85 99.18 40.85
C PRO A 508 -22.98 100.01 40.20
N GLY A 509 -24.22 99.62 40.46
CA GLY A 509 -25.43 100.28 39.92
C GLY A 509 -25.98 99.67 38.63
N TRP A 510 -25.20 98.84 37.94
CA TRP A 510 -25.60 98.15 36.71
C TRP A 510 -26.14 96.73 37.02
N SER A 511 -27.10 96.27 36.22
CA SER A 511 -27.73 94.96 36.42
C SER A 511 -27.02 93.84 35.67
N ASP A 512 -26.65 92.80 36.40
CA ASP A 512 -26.13 91.52 35.88
C ASP A 512 -27.16 90.80 34.98
N SER A 513 -28.45 90.92 35.30
CA SER A 513 -29.56 90.33 34.54
C SER A 513 -29.70 90.89 33.12
N THR A 514 -29.15 92.07 32.85
CA THR A 514 -29.19 92.74 31.54
C THR A 514 -27.81 92.93 30.92
N ASN A 515 -26.84 92.10 31.31
CA ASN A 515 -25.45 92.19 30.82
C ASN A 515 -24.84 93.60 30.99
N CYS A 516 -25.16 94.26 32.10
CA CYS A 516 -24.66 95.60 32.43
C CYS A 516 -25.14 96.71 31.48
N VAL A 517 -26.29 96.52 30.81
CA VAL A 517 -26.87 97.52 29.89
C VAL A 517 -27.93 98.39 30.58
N THR A 518 -28.54 97.92 31.67
CA THR A 518 -29.54 98.68 32.41
C THR A 518 -29.18 98.82 33.88
N CYS A 519 -29.78 99.82 34.53
CA CYS A 519 -29.62 100.03 35.95
C CYS A 519 -30.30 98.93 36.77
N MET A 520 -29.68 98.58 37.89
CA MET A 520 -30.32 97.83 38.97
C MET A 520 -31.35 98.73 39.66
N SER A 521 -32.39 98.13 40.26
CA SER A 521 -33.37 98.89 41.05
C SER A 521 -32.70 99.77 42.11
N GLY A 522 -33.19 100.99 42.26
CA GLY A 522 -32.59 102.03 43.11
C GLY A 522 -31.46 102.83 42.44
N TYR A 523 -31.19 102.63 41.15
CA TYR A 523 -30.27 103.46 40.36
C TYR A 523 -30.98 104.03 39.13
N PHE A 524 -30.58 105.23 38.69
CA PHE A 524 -31.25 105.95 37.61
C PHE A 524 -30.30 106.67 36.65
N GLY A 525 -30.82 107.00 35.47
CA GLY A 525 -30.09 107.74 34.44
C GLY A 525 -29.12 106.88 33.62
N LEU A 526 -28.43 107.51 32.67
CA LEU A 526 -27.54 106.81 31.72
C LEU A 526 -26.28 106.22 32.38
N ASP A 527 -25.85 106.80 33.51
CA ASP A 527 -24.69 106.31 34.28
C ASP A 527 -25.10 105.46 35.50
N CYS A 528 -26.41 105.13 35.62
CA CYS A 528 -26.97 104.40 36.74
C CYS A 528 -26.49 104.95 38.10
N ALA A 529 -26.77 106.23 38.36
CA ALA A 529 -26.46 106.89 39.60
C ALA A 529 -27.42 106.46 40.72
N LEU A 530 -26.95 106.42 41.97
CA LEU A 530 -27.75 105.97 43.11
C LEU A 530 -28.95 106.92 43.34
N CYS A 531 -30.15 106.36 43.43
CA CYS A 531 -31.35 107.10 43.81
C CYS A 531 -31.22 107.67 45.23
N ARG A 532 -31.82 108.84 45.44
CA ARG A 532 -32.02 109.37 46.78
C ARG A 532 -33.07 108.55 47.53
N LYS A 533 -33.01 108.58 48.86
CA LYS A 533 -34.04 107.93 49.69
C LYS A 533 -35.33 108.75 49.61
N CYS A 534 -36.40 108.11 49.16
CA CYS A 534 -37.75 108.66 49.23
C CYS A 534 -38.38 108.22 50.55
N GLY A 535 -39.17 109.10 51.18
CA GLY A 535 -39.97 108.77 52.35
C GLY A 535 -41.10 107.79 51.98
N ASN A 536 -42.34 108.26 51.93
CA ASN A 536 -43.48 107.43 51.53
C ASN A 536 -43.70 107.49 50.01
N GLY A 537 -42.80 106.86 49.25
CA GLY A 537 -42.81 106.83 47.80
C GLY A 537 -41.71 105.93 47.24
N ARG A 538 -41.62 105.85 45.92
CA ARG A 538 -40.52 105.14 45.22
C ARG A 538 -39.70 106.11 44.38
N CYS A 539 -38.42 105.83 44.19
CA CYS A 539 -37.63 106.57 43.20
C CYS A 539 -38.15 106.24 41.79
N ASP A 540 -38.08 107.20 40.87
CA ASP A 540 -38.14 106.95 39.43
C ASP A 540 -36.82 106.34 38.97
N ASP A 541 -36.65 105.05 39.26
CA ASP A 541 -35.45 104.26 39.01
C ASP A 541 -35.54 103.52 37.67
N SER A 542 -34.67 103.87 36.72
CA SER A 542 -34.52 103.24 35.42
C SER A 542 -33.34 103.89 34.68
N SER A 543 -32.83 103.25 33.63
CA SER A 543 -31.86 103.89 32.71
C SER A 543 -32.42 105.17 32.06
N ARG A 544 -33.75 105.33 32.01
CA ARG A 544 -34.44 106.57 31.60
C ARG A 544 -35.12 107.31 32.74
N GLY A 545 -34.98 106.81 33.96
CA GLY A 545 -35.56 107.41 35.15
C GLY A 545 -34.91 108.75 35.47
N THR A 546 -35.69 109.64 36.06
CA THR A 546 -35.24 110.99 36.44
C THR A 546 -34.56 111.04 37.81
N GLY A 547 -34.66 109.97 38.59
CA GLY A 547 -34.15 109.90 39.97
C GLY A 547 -34.95 110.71 40.98
N GLN A 548 -36.09 111.29 40.56
CA GLN A 548 -37.00 111.99 41.46
C GLN A 548 -37.91 111.02 42.22
N CYS A 549 -38.40 111.44 43.38
CA CYS A 549 -39.32 110.63 44.17
C CYS A 549 -40.74 110.70 43.63
N ILE A 550 -41.28 109.55 43.26
CA ILE A 550 -42.70 109.33 42.95
C ILE A 550 -43.42 109.05 44.27
N CYS A 551 -44.04 110.09 44.82
CA CYS A 551 -44.70 110.03 46.12
C CYS A 551 -46.05 109.31 46.08
N SER A 552 -46.36 108.58 47.15
CA SER A 552 -47.70 108.09 47.43
C SER A 552 -48.66 109.27 47.59
N ARG A 553 -49.95 109.05 47.32
CA ARG A 553 -50.98 110.11 47.38
C ARG A 553 -50.97 110.80 48.75
N GLY A 554 -50.94 112.13 48.74
CA GLY A 554 -50.93 112.97 49.94
C GLY A 554 -49.54 113.38 50.44
N TYR A 555 -48.46 112.81 49.90
CA TYR A 555 -47.07 113.16 50.25
C TYR A 555 -46.47 114.14 49.24
N SER A 556 -45.64 115.07 49.71
CA SER A 556 -45.06 116.15 48.89
C SER A 556 -43.78 115.74 48.18
N THR A 557 -43.71 115.97 46.87
CA THR A 557 -42.50 115.77 46.04
C THR A 557 -41.38 116.76 46.39
N GLU A 558 -41.71 117.95 46.91
CA GLU A 558 -40.71 118.94 47.37
C GLU A 558 -39.96 118.48 48.62
N SER A 559 -40.57 117.59 49.40
CA SER A 559 -39.99 117.00 50.62
C SER A 559 -39.44 115.59 50.39
N ASP A 560 -39.27 115.16 49.14
CA ASP A 560 -38.89 113.77 48.80
C ASP A 560 -39.80 112.73 49.49
N CYS A 561 -41.10 113.04 49.59
CA CYS A 561 -42.13 112.24 50.27
C CYS A 561 -41.93 112.05 51.78
N TYR A 562 -41.08 112.84 52.44
CA TYR A 562 -40.93 112.83 53.89
C TYR A 562 -41.96 113.69 54.61
N ASN A 563 -42.74 114.51 53.91
CA ASN A 563 -43.76 115.36 54.50
C ASN A 563 -45.05 115.33 53.67
N CYS A 564 -46.15 115.78 54.26
CA CYS A 564 -47.44 115.85 53.59
C CYS A 564 -47.48 117.00 52.59
N ALA A 565 -48.12 116.76 51.44
CA ALA A 565 -48.46 117.81 50.50
C ALA A 565 -49.43 118.81 51.13
N GLN A 566 -49.48 120.02 50.59
CA GLN A 566 -50.44 121.03 51.04
C GLN A 566 -51.87 120.47 50.92
N GLY A 567 -52.68 120.63 51.98
CA GLY A 567 -54.01 120.04 52.07
C GLY A 567 -54.04 118.61 52.63
N PHE A 568 -52.91 118.10 53.13
CA PHE A 568 -52.81 116.83 53.85
C PHE A 568 -52.05 117.00 55.17
N PHE A 569 -52.46 116.27 56.22
CA PHE A 569 -51.91 116.40 57.57
C PHE A 569 -51.79 115.06 58.31
N GLY A 570 -51.02 115.06 59.40
CA GLY A 570 -50.83 113.89 60.27
C GLY A 570 -49.86 112.84 59.73
N ALA A 571 -49.59 111.81 60.54
CA ALA A 571 -48.54 110.81 60.25
C ALA A 571 -48.75 110.02 58.95
N ASN A 572 -49.99 109.87 58.49
CA ASN A 572 -50.34 109.18 57.24
C ASN A 572 -50.70 110.14 56.10
N CYS A 573 -50.51 111.45 56.29
CA CYS A 573 -50.87 112.50 55.34
C CYS A 573 -52.30 112.33 54.81
N THR A 574 -53.26 112.36 55.73
CA THR A 574 -54.69 112.31 55.43
C THR A 574 -55.17 113.67 54.93
N ALA A 575 -56.12 113.69 53.99
CA ALA A 575 -56.64 114.94 53.43
C ALA A 575 -57.30 115.80 54.51
N CYS A 576 -57.06 117.10 54.51
CA CYS A 576 -57.73 118.02 55.42
C CYS A 576 -59.24 118.02 55.16
N PRO A 577 -60.07 118.16 56.21
CA PRO A 577 -61.50 118.40 56.05
C PRO A 577 -61.74 119.64 55.18
N GLN A 578 -62.71 119.59 54.26
CA GLN A 578 -63.02 120.70 53.36
C GLN A 578 -63.75 121.87 54.08
N ASP A 579 -64.20 121.67 55.32
CA ASP A 579 -65.18 122.53 56.00
C ASP A 579 -64.54 123.40 57.10
N CYS A 580 -63.32 123.91 56.87
CA CYS A 580 -62.65 124.83 57.79
C CYS A 580 -63.29 126.23 57.72
N GLY A 581 -64.46 126.41 58.36
CA GLY A 581 -65.35 127.58 58.19
C GLY A 581 -64.68 128.96 58.10
N HIS A 582 -63.64 129.24 58.89
CA HIS A 582 -62.85 130.49 58.82
C HIS A 582 -61.33 130.27 59.04
N GLY A 583 -60.81 129.05 58.82
CA GLY A 583 -59.42 128.69 59.11
C GLY A 583 -58.68 128.10 57.90
N THR A 584 -57.35 128.13 57.93
CA THR A 584 -56.49 127.45 56.94
C THR A 584 -55.98 126.13 57.51
N CYS A 585 -56.03 125.03 56.74
CA CYS A 585 -55.52 123.74 57.20
C CYS A 585 -54.03 123.83 57.55
N SER A 586 -53.68 123.38 58.77
CA SER A 586 -52.29 123.18 59.17
C SER A 586 -51.77 121.90 58.51
N SER A 587 -51.19 122.06 57.31
CA SER A 587 -50.67 120.94 56.50
C SER A 587 -49.29 120.48 57.00
N GLY A 588 -48.94 119.22 56.68
CA GLY A 588 -47.66 118.61 57.07
C GLY A 588 -47.80 117.53 58.15
N MET A 589 -46.74 116.76 58.40
CA MET A 589 -46.76 115.63 59.33
C MET A 589 -47.03 116.04 60.78
N LEU A 590 -46.60 117.25 61.18
CA LEU A 590 -46.87 117.84 62.49
C LEU A 590 -48.12 118.75 62.49
N GLY A 591 -48.79 118.86 61.35
CA GLY A 591 -50.02 119.60 61.21
C GLY A 591 -51.15 118.96 62.00
N SER A 592 -51.96 119.78 62.67
CA SER A 592 -53.13 119.34 63.43
C SER A 592 -54.34 118.99 62.56
N GLY A 593 -54.28 119.31 61.26
CA GLY A 593 -55.44 119.31 60.36
C GLY A 593 -56.17 120.63 60.34
#